data_AF-A0A699YK35-F1
#
_entry.id   AF-A0A699YK35-F1
#
_cell.length_a   1.000
_cell.length_b   1.000
_cell.length_c   1.000
_cell.angle_alpha   90.00
_cell.angle_beta   90.00
_cell.angle_gamma   90.00
#
_symmetry.space_group_name_H-M   'P 1'
#
loop_
_entity.id
_entity.type
_entity.pdbx_description
1 polymer ?
#
loop_
_entity_poly.entity_id
_entity_poly.type
_entity_poly.pdbx_seq_one_letter_code
_entity_poly.pdbx_strand_id
1 'polypeptide(L)'
;MGKEWQPQADADSGQGGSSLLLLSGCLGTYLHQSAAPGLGRIAALVLLESSTPGPEPLASVPAVGKLSSQLAMHVAGMRPSCIQHTAAQQAGGVGLPGPAAVADGAVQQDMEREGEGEAALLDQPFLLDPALSVRLVLQRQAERGGSPLHVAAFLRLQCGEGLQQL
;
A
#
# COMPACT_ATOMS: atom_id res chain seq x y z
N MET A 1 -37.51 1.89 -43.44
CA MET A 1 -36.12 1.75 -43.92
C MET A 1 -35.18 2.32 -42.87
N GLY A 2 -34.55 1.45 -42.08
CA GLY A 2 -33.57 1.84 -41.07
C GLY A 2 -32.24 2.19 -41.73
N LYS A 3 -31.71 3.37 -41.41
CA LYS A 3 -30.34 3.72 -41.76
C LYS A 3 -29.47 3.37 -40.57
N GLU A 4 -28.66 2.35 -40.80
CA GLU A 4 -27.61 1.80 -39.97
C GLU A 4 -26.68 2.93 -39.48
N TRP A 5 -26.48 3.03 -38.17
CA TRP A 5 -25.49 3.90 -37.56
C TRP A 5 -24.19 3.12 -37.41
N GLN A 6 -23.15 3.56 -38.11
CA GLN A 6 -21.79 3.04 -37.98
C GLN A 6 -20.94 4.13 -37.30
N PRO A 7 -20.35 3.88 -36.12
CA PRO A 7 -19.38 4.80 -35.55
C PRO A 7 -18.03 4.60 -36.24
N GLN A 8 -17.62 5.63 -36.98
CA GLN A 8 -16.27 5.79 -37.50
C GLN A 8 -15.34 6.23 -36.36
N ALA A 9 -14.14 5.64 -36.32
CA ALA A 9 -13.13 5.90 -35.32
C ALA A 9 -12.58 7.33 -35.45
N ASP A 10 -12.68 8.10 -34.38
CA ASP A 10 -11.86 9.30 -34.17
C ASP A 10 -10.82 9.00 -33.11
N ALA A 11 -9.57 9.08 -33.56
CA ALA A 11 -8.38 9.01 -32.74
C ALA A 11 -8.13 10.34 -32.03
N ASP A 12 -7.49 10.20 -30.88
CA ASP A 12 -6.65 11.19 -30.19
C ASP A 12 -7.35 12.23 -29.29
N SER A 13 -7.08 12.11 -27.97
CA SER A 13 -6.41 13.17 -27.18
C SER A 13 -6.32 12.78 -25.70
N GLY A 14 -5.14 12.28 -25.30
CA GLY A 14 -4.38 12.79 -24.17
C GLY A 14 -4.86 12.62 -22.70
N GLN A 15 -4.15 11.71 -22.00
CA GLN A 15 -3.61 11.82 -20.62
C GLN A 15 -4.59 11.80 -19.42
N GLY A 16 -4.42 11.01 -18.37
CA GLY A 16 -3.27 10.23 -17.92
C GLY A 16 -3.73 9.05 -17.06
N GLY A 17 -3.86 7.88 -17.68
CA GLY A 17 -3.68 6.64 -16.95
C GLY A 17 -2.19 6.36 -16.99
N SER A 18 -1.47 6.56 -15.88
CA SER A 18 -0.14 6.00 -15.71
C SER A 18 -0.30 4.49 -15.85
N SER A 19 -0.15 4.00 -17.06
CA SER A 19 0.00 2.58 -17.33
C SER A 19 1.15 2.14 -16.44
N LEU A 20 0.86 1.29 -15.46
CA LEU A 20 1.88 0.55 -14.71
C LEU A 20 2.53 -0.40 -15.72
N LEU A 21 3.26 0.17 -16.68
CA LEU A 21 4.01 -0.54 -17.68
C LEU A 21 4.87 -1.51 -16.90
N LEU A 22 4.63 -2.78 -17.17
CA LEU A 22 5.12 -3.96 -16.50
C LEU A 22 6.66 -4.04 -16.57
N LEU A 23 7.35 -3.13 -15.87
CA LEU A 23 8.75 -3.28 -15.53
C LEU A 23 8.81 -4.36 -14.46
N SER A 24 9.12 -5.60 -14.86
CA SER A 24 9.76 -6.67 -14.06
C SER A 24 9.33 -6.85 -12.59
N GLY A 25 8.11 -6.46 -12.23
CA GLY A 25 7.62 -6.33 -10.85
C GLY A 25 6.43 -7.23 -10.56
N CYS A 26 6.08 -7.35 -9.29
CA CYS A 26 4.92 -8.09 -8.81
C CYS A 26 3.99 -7.16 -8.03
N LEU A 27 2.77 -6.97 -8.53
CA LEU A 27 1.74 -6.18 -7.86
C LEU A 27 0.91 -7.08 -6.94
N GLY A 28 0.96 -6.81 -5.64
CA GLY A 28 0.08 -7.39 -4.62
C GLY A 28 -1.10 -6.47 -4.34
N THR A 29 -2.27 -7.06 -4.11
CA THR A 29 -3.50 -6.33 -3.84
C THR A 29 -4.21 -6.90 -2.61
N TYR A 30 -4.86 -6.03 -1.85
CA TYR A 30 -5.72 -6.43 -0.74
C TYR A 30 -6.96 -5.53 -0.70
N LEU A 31 -8.12 -6.15 -0.50
CA LEU A 31 -9.39 -5.46 -0.36
C LEU A 31 -10.10 -5.98 0.90
N HIS A 32 -10.18 -5.13 1.92
CA HIS A 32 -11.02 -5.36 3.08
C HIS A 32 -12.44 -4.89 2.76
N GLN A 33 -13.28 -5.86 2.39
CA GLN A 33 -14.69 -5.62 2.13
C GLN A 33 -15.44 -5.47 3.46
N SER A 34 -16.41 -4.55 3.46
CA SER A 34 -17.27 -4.36 4.61
C SER A 34 -18.33 -5.45 4.71
N ALA A 35 -18.78 -5.75 5.93
CA ALA A 35 -19.79 -6.77 6.19
C ALA A 35 -21.18 -6.40 5.65
N ALA A 36 -21.45 -5.12 5.42
CA ALA A 36 -22.74 -4.64 4.90
C ALA A 36 -22.56 -3.46 3.91
N PRO A 37 -23.54 -3.23 3.02
CA PRO A 37 -23.60 -2.01 2.21
C PRO A 37 -23.58 -0.73 3.06
N GLY A 38 -22.90 0.32 2.61
CA GLY A 38 -22.81 1.60 3.32
C GLY A 38 -21.73 1.69 4.39
N LEU A 39 -21.10 0.58 4.79
CA LEU A 39 -19.97 0.57 5.72
C LEU A 39 -18.63 0.74 5.00
N GLY A 40 -17.64 1.27 5.73
CA GLY A 40 -16.31 1.60 5.21
C GLY A 40 -15.56 0.40 4.63
N ARG A 41 -14.68 0.68 3.67
CA ARG A 41 -13.88 -0.32 2.95
C ARG A 41 -12.42 0.14 2.91
N ILE A 42 -11.49 -0.82 2.91
CA ILE A 42 -10.06 -0.52 2.78
C ILE A 42 -9.52 -1.26 1.57
N ALA A 43 -8.78 -0.58 0.72
CA ALA A 43 -8.01 -1.18 -0.36
C ALA A 43 -6.53 -0.83 -0.18
N ALA A 44 -5.66 -1.77 -0.52
CA ALA A 44 -4.23 -1.54 -0.54
C ALA A 44 -3.56 -2.23 -1.73
N LEU A 45 -2.53 -1.59 -2.26
CA LEU A 45 -1.69 -2.09 -3.34
C LEU A 45 -0.23 -2.02 -2.90
N VAL A 46 0.57 -3.00 -3.26
CA VAL A 46 2.03 -3.01 -3.04
C VAL A 46 2.71 -3.49 -4.31
N LEU A 47 3.67 -2.72 -4.80
CA LEU A 47 4.52 -3.11 -5.92
C LEU A 47 5.88 -3.58 -5.38
N LEU A 48 6.22 -4.83 -5.67
CA LEU A 48 7.54 -5.39 -5.43
C LEU A 48 8.36 -5.41 -6.72
N GLU A 49 9.63 -5.08 -6.60
CA GLU A 49 10.59 -5.14 -7.70
C GLU A 49 11.89 -5.83 -7.26
N SER A 50 12.64 -6.32 -8.25
CA SER A 50 13.98 -6.85 -8.06
C SER A 50 14.98 -6.00 -8.84
N SER A 51 16.08 -5.63 -8.19
CA SER A 51 17.16 -4.87 -8.83
C SER A 51 17.97 -5.72 -9.82
N THR A 52 17.87 -7.05 -9.74
CA THR A 52 18.49 -7.96 -10.71
C THR A 52 17.41 -8.81 -11.37
N PRO A 53 17.32 -8.82 -12.71
CA PRO A 53 16.37 -9.67 -13.40
C PRO A 53 16.71 -11.14 -13.14
N GLY A 54 15.71 -11.89 -12.67
CA GLY A 54 15.80 -13.33 -12.53
C GLY A 54 15.60 -14.06 -13.87
N PRO A 55 15.68 -15.40 -13.88
CA PRO A 55 15.44 -16.20 -15.07
C PRO A 55 13.98 -16.15 -15.56
N GLU A 56 13.06 -15.79 -14.67
CA GLU A 56 11.62 -15.69 -14.94
C GLU A 56 11.06 -14.36 -14.40
N PRO A 57 9.92 -13.88 -14.92
CA PRO A 57 9.29 -12.65 -14.44
C PRO A 57 8.96 -12.74 -12.95
N LEU A 58 9.21 -11.66 -12.20
CA LEU A 58 8.97 -11.67 -10.75
C LEU A 58 7.53 -12.02 -10.36
N ALA A 59 6.55 -11.63 -11.19
CA ALA A 59 5.14 -11.95 -11.02
C ALA A 59 4.80 -13.45 -11.22
N SER A 60 5.63 -14.24 -11.90
CA SER A 60 5.39 -15.69 -12.05
C SER A 60 5.82 -16.49 -10.83
N VAL A 61 6.64 -15.91 -9.94
CA VAL A 61 7.15 -16.58 -8.75
C VAL A 61 6.05 -16.63 -7.66
N PRO A 62 5.48 -17.81 -7.33
CA PRO A 62 4.30 -17.89 -6.45
C PRO A 62 4.56 -17.37 -5.03
N ALA A 63 5.78 -17.57 -4.53
CA ALA A 63 6.19 -17.07 -3.22
C ALA A 63 6.22 -15.53 -3.16
N VAL A 64 6.56 -14.86 -4.26
CA VAL A 64 6.57 -13.40 -4.35
C VAL A 64 5.15 -12.86 -4.48
N GLY A 65 4.30 -13.49 -5.29
CA GLY A 65 2.87 -13.13 -5.37
C GLY A 65 2.13 -13.26 -4.04
N LYS A 66 2.46 -14.31 -3.27
CA LYS A 66 1.93 -14.46 -1.90
C LYS A 66 2.43 -13.36 -0.99
N LEU A 67 3.73 -13.06 -1.00
CA LEU A 67 4.32 -12.03 -0.16
C LEU A 67 3.76 -10.64 -0.48
N SER A 68 3.64 -10.27 -1.75
CA SER A 68 3.10 -8.96 -2.16
C SER A 68 1.66 -8.78 -1.67
N SER A 69 0.84 -9.83 -1.73
CA SER A 69 -0.53 -9.81 -1.21
C SER A 69 -0.57 -9.68 0.32
N GLN A 70 0.35 -10.36 1.03
CA GLN A 70 0.47 -10.22 2.49
C GLN A 70 0.95 -8.83 2.90
N LEU A 71 1.87 -8.23 2.13
CA LEU A 71 2.30 -6.84 2.34
C LEU A 71 1.17 -5.85 2.07
N ALA A 72 0.33 -6.08 1.06
CA ALA A 72 -0.86 -5.26 0.84
C ALA A 72 -1.84 -5.34 2.02
N MET A 73 -2.06 -6.53 2.59
CA MET A 73 -2.84 -6.69 3.83
C MET A 73 -2.19 -5.95 5.00
N HIS A 74 -0.87 -6.05 5.16
CA HIS A 74 -0.12 -5.34 6.18
C HIS A 74 -0.27 -3.81 6.03
N VAL A 75 -0.11 -3.26 4.82
CA VAL A 75 -0.33 -1.83 4.54
C VAL A 75 -1.75 -1.39 4.91
N ALA A 76 -2.76 -2.20 4.58
CA ALA A 76 -4.15 -1.89 4.93
C ALA A 76 -4.37 -1.77 6.45
N GLY A 77 -3.77 -2.68 7.23
CA GLY A 77 -3.92 -2.75 8.69
C GLY A 77 -2.98 -1.83 9.49
N MET A 78 -1.72 -1.70 9.07
CA MET A 78 -0.65 -1.02 9.82
C MET A 78 -0.37 0.42 9.38
N ARG A 79 -1.05 0.89 8.32
CA ARG A 79 -1.10 2.31 7.91
C ARG A 79 0.28 3.01 7.84
N PRO A 80 1.28 2.46 7.12
CA PRO A 80 2.57 3.14 6.98
C PRO A 80 2.44 4.48 6.24
N SER A 81 3.18 5.49 6.69
CA SER A 81 3.24 6.82 6.05
C SER A 81 4.20 6.87 4.86
N CYS A 82 5.24 6.04 4.87
CA CYS A 82 6.27 5.99 3.85
C CYS A 82 6.92 4.60 3.79
N ILE A 83 7.73 4.32 2.75
CA ILE A 83 8.44 3.03 2.63
C ILE A 83 9.59 2.95 3.63
N GLN A 84 10.43 4.00 3.64
CA GLN A 84 11.54 4.23 4.56
C GLN A 84 11.65 5.73 4.80
N HIS A 85 12.04 6.13 6.01
CA HIS A 85 12.40 7.52 6.28
C HIS A 85 13.69 7.89 5.52
N THR A 86 13.68 9.02 4.82
CA THR A 86 14.89 9.61 4.25
C THR A 86 15.84 10.08 5.36
N ALA A 87 17.13 10.25 5.05
CA ALA A 87 18.11 10.74 6.02
C ALA A 87 17.71 12.08 6.69
N ALA A 88 17.03 12.97 5.94
CA ALA A 88 16.50 14.22 6.47
C ALA A 88 15.37 14.00 7.50
N GLN A 89 14.48 13.03 7.26
CA GLN A 89 13.39 12.69 8.19
C GLN A 89 13.91 11.99 9.45
N GLN A 90 14.99 11.21 9.33
CA GLN A 90 15.64 10.56 10.48
C GLN A 90 16.42 11.55 11.35
N ALA A 91 17.07 12.55 10.73
CA ALA A 91 17.79 13.61 11.46
C ALA A 91 16.88 14.67 12.08
N GLY A 92 15.68 14.86 11.52
CA GLY A 92 14.70 15.84 11.96
C GLY A 92 13.87 15.45 13.19
N GLY A 93 13.94 14.18 13.64
CA GLY A 93 13.42 13.71 14.93
C GLY A 93 12.06 14.28 15.38
N VAL A 94 11.08 14.46 14.49
CA VAL A 94 9.78 15.05 14.87
C VAL A 94 8.68 14.45 13.99
N GLY A 95 7.74 13.76 14.64
CA GLY A 95 6.44 13.44 14.07
C GLY A 95 5.78 14.72 13.56
N LEU A 96 5.12 14.62 12.41
CA LEU A 96 4.42 15.74 11.79
C LEU A 96 3.50 16.42 12.84
N PRO A 97 3.50 17.75 12.94
CA PRO A 97 2.57 18.44 13.82
C PRO A 97 1.16 18.25 13.27
N GLY A 98 0.36 17.42 13.95
CA GLY A 98 -1.08 17.41 13.77
C GLY A 98 -1.62 18.82 14.06
N PRO A 99 -2.64 19.28 13.32
CA PRO A 99 -3.23 20.60 13.56
C PRO A 99 -3.76 20.67 15.00
N ALA A 100 -3.52 21.83 15.60
CA ALA A 100 -3.73 22.16 16.99
C ALA A 100 -5.06 21.65 17.57
N ALA A 101 -4.96 21.20 18.83
CA ALA A 101 -6.06 20.92 19.72
C ALA A 101 -7.14 22.02 19.67
N VAL A 102 -8.37 21.59 19.36
CA VAL A 102 -9.58 22.23 19.86
C VAL A 102 -10.27 21.22 20.77
N ALA A 103 -10.39 21.61 22.03
CA ALA A 103 -10.94 20.82 23.10
C ALA A 103 -12.43 20.51 22.87
N ASP A 104 -12.82 19.24 22.98
CA ASP A 104 -14.09 18.87 23.59
C ASP A 104 -13.99 17.44 24.14
N GLY A 105 -14.19 17.29 25.45
CA GLY A 105 -13.88 16.08 26.19
C GLY A 105 -14.95 15.02 26.05
N ALA A 106 -14.82 14.12 25.07
CA ALA A 106 -15.64 12.90 25.00
C ALA A 106 -15.07 11.77 24.12
N VAL A 107 -13.74 11.73 23.85
CA VAL A 107 -13.17 10.75 22.88
C VAL A 107 -11.86 10.13 23.39
N GLN A 108 -11.77 9.88 24.70
CA GLN A 108 -10.50 9.47 25.31
C GLN A 108 -10.07 8.03 25.00
N GLN A 109 -10.93 7.16 24.43
CA GLN A 109 -10.60 5.74 24.26
C GLN A 109 -10.20 5.31 22.84
N ASP A 110 -10.46 6.12 21.80
CA ASP A 110 -10.01 5.81 20.43
C ASP A 110 -8.66 6.49 20.08
N MET A 111 -8.31 7.57 20.78
CA MET A 111 -7.05 8.30 20.55
C MET A 111 -5.79 7.55 21.04
N GLU A 112 -5.94 6.52 21.88
CA GLU A 112 -4.81 5.77 22.44
C GLU A 112 -4.12 4.85 21.41
N ARG A 113 -4.76 4.57 20.26
CA ARG A 113 -4.15 3.83 19.13
C ARG A 113 -3.69 4.69 17.96
N GLU A 114 -4.00 5.99 17.97
CA GLU A 114 -3.55 6.93 16.93
C GLU A 114 -2.16 7.53 17.22
N GLY A 115 -1.53 7.13 18.35
CA GLY A 115 -0.25 7.66 18.82
C GLY A 115 0.98 6.78 18.55
N GLU A 116 0.84 5.59 17.95
CA GLU A 116 1.98 4.84 17.45
C GLU A 116 2.41 5.50 16.14
N GLY A 117 3.29 6.50 16.24
CA GLY A 117 3.73 7.35 15.13
C GLY A 117 3.93 6.56 13.85
N GLU A 118 3.39 7.06 12.74
CA GLU A 118 3.28 6.40 11.45
C GLU A 118 4.65 5.88 10.95
N ALA A 119 5.04 4.71 11.43
CA ALA A 119 6.34 4.14 11.18
C ALA A 119 6.47 3.83 9.69
N ALA A 120 7.67 4.00 9.14
CA ALA A 120 7.94 3.60 7.78
C ALA A 120 7.70 2.08 7.62
N LEU A 121 7.09 1.69 6.50
CA LEU A 121 6.68 0.32 6.19
C LEU A 121 7.78 -0.70 6.51
N LEU A 122 9.02 -0.45 6.10
CA LEU A 122 10.10 -1.43 6.29
C LEU A 122 10.50 -1.64 7.75
N ASP A 123 10.23 -0.66 8.61
CA ASP A 123 10.61 -0.69 10.02
C ASP A 123 9.45 -1.19 10.91
N GLN A 124 8.25 -1.38 10.35
CA GLN A 124 7.10 -1.94 11.05
C GLN A 124 7.26 -3.45 11.35
N PRO A 125 6.75 -3.93 12.49
CA PRO A 125 6.61 -5.36 12.75
C PRO A 125 5.61 -5.96 11.76
N PHE A 126 5.96 -7.10 11.15
CA PHE A 126 5.14 -7.70 10.11
C PHE A 126 3.83 -8.25 10.69
N LEU A 127 2.71 -7.92 10.04
CA LEU A 127 1.36 -8.17 10.58
C LEU A 127 1.11 -9.66 10.90
N LEU A 128 1.65 -10.56 10.08
CA LEU A 128 1.44 -12.00 10.22
C LEU A 128 2.48 -12.69 11.12
N ASP A 129 3.60 -12.02 11.39
CA ASP A 129 4.66 -12.50 12.28
C ASP A 129 5.37 -11.29 12.92
N PRO A 130 4.83 -10.77 14.04
CA PRO A 130 5.35 -9.56 14.68
C PRO A 130 6.76 -9.69 15.24
N ALA A 131 7.32 -10.89 15.30
CA ALA A 131 8.71 -11.11 15.69
C ALA A 131 9.71 -10.63 14.61
N LEU A 132 9.24 -10.34 13.39
CA LEU A 132 10.05 -9.91 12.27
C LEU A 132 9.59 -8.52 11.81
N SER A 133 10.53 -7.69 11.37
CA SER A 133 10.19 -6.48 10.61
C SER A 133 9.87 -6.80 9.15
N VAL A 134 9.12 -5.93 8.47
CA VAL A 134 8.86 -6.06 7.02
C VAL A 134 10.17 -6.15 6.23
N ARG A 135 11.18 -5.35 6.60
CA ARG A 135 12.53 -5.42 6.02
C ARG A 135 13.11 -6.84 6.09
N LEU A 136 13.05 -7.46 7.26
CA LEU A 136 13.62 -8.80 7.46
C LEU A 136 12.83 -9.87 6.71
N VAL A 137 11.50 -9.72 6.59
CA VAL A 137 10.67 -10.62 5.78
C VAL A 137 11.06 -10.53 4.30
N LEU A 138 11.25 -9.33 3.75
CA LEU A 138 11.72 -9.13 2.38
C LEU A 138 13.11 -9.74 2.17
N GLN A 139 14.04 -9.51 3.10
CA GLN A 139 15.39 -10.07 3.03
C GLN A 139 15.36 -11.60 3.01
N ARG A 140 14.62 -12.25 3.91
CA ARG A 140 14.50 -13.71 3.95
C ARG A 140 13.91 -14.28 2.65
N GLN A 141 12.95 -13.58 2.06
CA GLN A 141 12.37 -14.01 0.79
C GLN A 141 13.34 -13.81 -0.37
N ALA A 142 14.12 -12.72 -0.37
CA ALA A 142 15.20 -12.50 -1.33
C ALA A 142 16.29 -13.58 -1.24
N GLU A 143 16.70 -13.95 -0.02
CA GLU A 143 17.68 -15.02 0.22
C GLU A 143 17.19 -16.39 -0.28
N ARG A 144 15.89 -16.69 -0.11
CA ARG A 144 15.29 -17.93 -0.62
C ARG A 144 15.12 -17.93 -2.14
N GLY A 145 14.77 -16.78 -2.72
CA GLY A 145 14.54 -16.63 -4.15
C GLY A 145 15.80 -16.37 -4.98
N GLY A 146 16.93 -16.07 -4.33
CA GLY A 146 18.20 -15.78 -5.00
C GLY A 146 18.20 -14.45 -5.78
N SER A 147 17.28 -13.54 -5.48
CA SER A 147 17.18 -12.22 -6.12
C SER A 147 16.78 -11.16 -5.09
N PRO A 148 17.43 -9.98 -5.08
CA PRO A 148 17.11 -8.90 -4.17
C PRO A 148 15.66 -8.46 -4.39
N LEU A 149 14.93 -8.19 -3.31
CA LEU A 149 13.51 -7.83 -3.37
C LEU A 149 13.28 -6.57 -2.55
N HIS A 150 12.57 -5.60 -3.13
CA HIS A 150 12.25 -4.35 -2.45
C HIS A 150 10.84 -3.87 -2.80
N VAL A 151 10.27 -3.04 -1.93
CA VAL A 151 9.00 -2.35 -2.19
C VAL A 151 9.31 -1.09 -2.99
N ALA A 152 8.78 -1.02 -4.21
CA ALA A 152 8.92 0.15 -5.08
C ALA A 152 7.86 1.21 -4.75
N ALA A 153 6.63 0.77 -4.49
CA ALA A 153 5.51 1.64 -4.17
C ALA A 153 4.45 0.91 -3.34
N PHE A 154 3.65 1.67 -2.57
CA PHE A 154 2.40 1.18 -2.04
C PHE A 154 1.32 2.27 -2.12
N LEU A 155 0.06 1.84 -2.09
CA LEU A 155 -1.10 2.71 -1.98
C LEU A 155 -2.04 2.13 -0.92
N ARG A 156 -2.62 3.00 -0.11
CA ARG A 156 -3.69 2.65 0.82
C ARG A 156 -4.84 3.62 0.62
N LEU A 157 -6.05 3.10 0.45
CA LEU A 157 -7.27 3.87 0.33
C LEU A 157 -8.28 3.34 1.35
N GLN A 158 -8.90 4.24 2.10
CA GLN A 158 -9.98 3.92 3.02
C GLN A 158 -11.18 4.79 2.70
N CYS A 159 -12.33 4.15 2.45
CA CYS A 159 -13.60 4.84 2.27
C CYS A 159 -14.35 4.88 3.60
N GLY A 160 -14.91 6.03 3.95
CA GLY A 160 -15.75 6.22 5.14
C GLY A 160 -15.04 6.83 6.36
N GLU A 161 -13.80 7.30 6.23
CA GLU A 161 -13.21 8.17 7.26
C GLU A 161 -14.04 9.46 7.39
N GLY A 162 -14.40 9.83 8.63
CA GLY A 162 -15.15 11.07 8.92
C GLY A 162 -16.68 10.99 8.78
N LEU A 163 -17.27 9.84 8.44
CA LEU A 163 -18.74 9.68 8.37
C LEU A 163 -19.46 9.71 9.73
N GLN A 164 -18.72 9.74 10.84
CA GLN A 164 -19.27 9.81 12.20
C GLN A 164 -19.97 11.16 12.52
N GLN A 165 -19.96 12.11 11.57
CA GLN A 165 -20.47 13.48 11.71
C GLN A 165 -21.67 13.80 10.79
N LEU A 166 -22.27 12.82 10.12
CA LEU A 166 -23.48 13.00 9.29
C LEU A 166 -24.74 12.47 9.98
#